data_AF-A0AAV4YFY9-F1
#
_entry.id   AF-A0AAV4YFY9-F1
#
_cell.length_a   1.000
_cell.length_b   1.000
_cell.length_c   1.000
_cell.angle_alpha   90.00
_cell.angle_beta   90.00
_cell.angle_gamma   90.00
#
_symmetry.space_group_name_H-M   'P 1'
#
loop_
_entity.id
_entity.type
_entity.pdbx_description
1 polymer ?
#
loop_
_entity_poly.entity_id
_entity_poly.type
_entity_poly.pdbx_seq_one_letter_code
_entity_poly.pdbx_strand_id
1 'polypeptide(L)'
;MPEVPRETKAPAPVRNQAPTIAKRTARQPRVLPSPVTQLLHAMLEQGIYKVLSIRHLSQILSIGANVIVAGDFNARHSQWNVGNQNESGRILHRFIKNRIELKLIAPNVPTKVDFYKNVYSTLDLAIFKNIPFNYNINVLNELSSDHFPVIIELDTDISNLKLPQQLLTNWEDFRYLLQTKPLPPLNLSNPADADSALSNVVEAMQEALRNSSKPKFL
;
A
#
# COMPACT_ATOMS: atom_id res chain seq x y z
N MET A 1 34.93 83.36 34.49
CA MET A 1 34.48 83.51 33.09
C MET A 1 33.93 82.18 32.62
N PRO A 2 32.86 82.18 31.78
CA PRO A 2 31.70 81.31 31.96
C PRO A 2 31.77 79.99 31.16
N GLU A 3 30.93 79.04 31.59
CA GLU A 3 30.66 77.74 30.98
C GLU A 3 30.20 77.85 29.52
N VAL A 4 30.72 76.96 28.67
CA VAL A 4 30.20 76.70 27.33
C VAL A 4 29.44 75.36 27.36
N PRO A 5 28.17 75.29 26.91
CA PRO A 5 27.35 74.10 27.04
C PRO A 5 27.78 72.94 26.12
N ARG A 6 27.68 71.71 26.61
CA ARG A 6 27.79 70.48 25.80
C ARG A 6 26.56 70.36 24.91
N GLU A 7 26.74 70.39 23.59
CA GLU A 7 25.73 69.96 22.63
C GLU A 7 25.45 68.47 22.78
N THR A 8 24.24 68.13 23.20
CA THR A 8 23.69 66.78 23.15
C THR A 8 23.24 66.47 21.73
N LYS A 9 24.00 65.62 21.04
CA LYS A 9 23.63 65.12 19.71
C LYS A 9 22.44 64.15 19.86
N ALA A 10 21.27 64.53 19.34
CA ALA A 10 20.10 63.66 19.31
C ALA A 10 20.39 62.37 18.49
N PRO A 11 19.85 61.21 18.89
CA PRO A 11 20.02 59.98 18.12
C PRO A 11 19.22 60.06 16.82
N ALA A 12 19.80 59.52 15.75
CA ALA A 12 19.17 59.42 14.43
C ALA A 12 17.87 58.60 14.50
N PRO A 13 16.85 58.90 13.66
CA PRO A 13 15.59 58.19 13.68
C PRO A 13 15.79 56.73 13.23
N VAL A 14 15.30 55.80 14.05
CA VAL A 14 15.26 54.37 13.73
C VAL A 14 14.31 54.18 12.54
N ARG A 15 14.87 53.75 11.41
CA ARG A 15 14.11 53.36 10.23
C ARG A 15 13.35 52.08 10.56
N ASN A 16 12.07 52.22 10.94
CA ASN A 16 11.15 51.09 11.07
C ASN A 16 11.04 50.37 9.71
N GLN A 17 11.76 49.26 9.56
CA GLN A 17 11.50 48.31 8.49
C GLN A 17 10.23 47.55 8.88
N ALA A 18 9.16 47.76 8.12
CA ALA A 18 7.97 46.93 8.21
C ALA A 18 8.37 45.47 7.90
N PRO A 19 7.94 44.47 8.68
CA PRO A 19 8.24 43.09 8.38
C PRO A 19 7.57 42.72 7.05
N THR A 20 8.38 42.32 6.07
CA THR A 20 7.90 41.75 4.82
C THR A 20 7.24 40.41 5.15
N ILE A 21 5.91 40.41 5.20
CA ILE A 21 5.12 39.17 5.30
C ILE A 21 5.28 38.45 3.96
N ALA A 22 6.22 37.50 3.91
CA ALA A 22 6.24 36.51 2.84
C ALA A 22 4.92 35.75 2.89
N LYS A 23 4.06 35.95 1.89
CA LYS A 23 2.87 35.12 1.67
C LYS A 23 3.35 33.69 1.44
N ARG A 24 3.35 32.88 2.51
CA ARG A 24 3.39 31.42 2.41
C ARG A 24 2.14 31.01 1.65
N THR A 25 2.26 30.78 0.35
CA THR A 25 1.30 29.99 -0.40
C THR A 25 1.22 28.64 0.30
N ALA A 26 0.12 28.40 1.01
CA ALA A 26 -0.21 27.09 1.54
C ALA A 26 -0.26 26.13 0.35
N ARG A 27 0.79 25.30 0.20
CA ARG A 27 0.67 24.11 -0.64
C ARG A 27 -0.47 23.32 -0.03
N GLN A 28 -1.52 23.09 -0.81
CA GLN A 28 -2.58 22.20 -0.40
C GLN A 28 -1.95 20.88 0.06
N PRO A 29 -2.41 20.29 1.18
CA PRO A 29 -1.95 18.97 1.55
C PRO A 29 -2.30 18.06 0.38
N ARG A 30 -1.27 17.52 -0.28
CA ARG A 30 -1.43 16.39 -1.19
C ARG A 30 -2.14 15.33 -0.36
N VAL A 31 -3.42 15.10 -0.62
CA VAL A 31 -4.19 14.02 -0.02
C VAL A 31 -3.47 12.75 -0.44
N LEU A 32 -2.61 12.24 0.44
CA LEU A 32 -2.07 10.90 0.30
C LEU A 32 -3.31 9.99 0.32
N PRO A 33 -3.49 9.11 -0.67
CA PRO A 33 -4.53 8.12 -0.58
C PRO A 33 -4.36 7.36 0.75
N SER A 34 -5.46 7.20 1.47
CA SER A 34 -5.60 6.37 2.67
C SER A 34 -4.72 5.11 2.59
N PRO A 35 -4.08 4.67 3.70
CA PRO A 35 -3.28 3.44 3.73
C PRO A 35 -4.22 2.23 3.70
N VAL A 36 -4.92 2.06 2.58
CA VAL A 36 -5.60 0.81 2.28
C VAL A 36 -4.47 -0.16 1.99
N THR A 37 -4.24 -1.07 2.92
CA THR A 37 -3.45 -2.29 2.73
C THR A 37 -3.89 -2.93 1.42
N GLN A 38 -3.13 -2.74 0.34
CA GLN A 38 -3.33 -3.51 -0.88
C GLN A 38 -2.78 -4.91 -0.61
N LEU A 39 -3.64 -5.76 -0.06
CA LEU A 39 -3.37 -7.17 0.13
C LEU A 39 -3.52 -7.83 -1.25
N LEU A 40 -2.50 -7.67 -2.11
CA LEU A 40 -2.51 -8.31 -3.43
C LEU A 40 -1.99 -9.74 -3.27
N HIS A 41 -2.90 -10.71 -3.34
CA HIS A 41 -2.56 -12.12 -3.41
C HIS A 41 -1.93 -12.43 -4.78
N ALA A 42 -0.60 -12.46 -4.85
CA ALA A 42 0.12 -12.92 -6.03
C ALA A 42 0.56 -14.37 -5.83
N MET A 43 -0.25 -15.32 -6.33
CA MET A 43 0.17 -16.71 -6.43
C MET A 43 1.30 -16.82 -7.45
N LEU A 44 2.49 -17.17 -6.99
CA LEU A 44 3.58 -17.57 -7.88
C LEU A 44 3.44 -19.06 -8.16
N GLU A 45 2.76 -19.44 -9.24
CA GLU A 45 2.93 -20.79 -9.79
C GLU A 45 4.26 -20.83 -10.56
N GLN A 46 5.36 -21.06 -9.85
CA GLN A 46 6.60 -21.47 -10.50
C GLN A 46 6.51 -22.97 -10.76
N GLY A 47 6.40 -23.37 -12.02
CA GLY A 47 6.56 -24.78 -12.39
C GLY A 47 7.88 -25.35 -11.86
N ILE A 48 7.90 -26.66 -11.60
CA ILE A 48 8.92 -27.44 -10.86
C ILE A 48 10.39 -27.20 -11.31
N TYR A 49 10.62 -26.60 -12.49
CA TYR A 49 11.95 -26.38 -13.08
C TYR A 49 12.37 -24.91 -13.23
N LYS A 50 11.58 -23.95 -12.75
CA LYS A 50 11.90 -22.53 -12.95
C LYS A 50 12.56 -21.92 -11.71
N VAL A 51 13.76 -21.39 -11.89
CA VAL A 51 14.46 -20.61 -10.85
C VAL A 51 13.66 -19.35 -10.55
N LEU A 52 13.54 -19.00 -9.26
CA LEU A 52 12.81 -17.82 -8.80
C LEU A 52 13.31 -16.54 -9.50
N SER A 53 12.37 -15.82 -10.14
CA SER A 53 12.67 -14.53 -10.79
C SER A 53 12.59 -13.38 -9.78
N ILE A 54 13.75 -12.90 -9.33
CA ILE A 54 13.84 -11.71 -8.48
C ILE A 54 13.30 -10.45 -9.17
N ARG A 55 13.36 -10.39 -10.50
CA ARG A 55 12.78 -9.28 -11.27
C ARG A 55 11.27 -9.22 -11.09
N HIS A 56 10.56 -10.34 -11.26
CA HIS A 56 9.12 -10.40 -11.06
C HIS A 56 8.74 -10.15 -9.61
N LEU A 57 9.47 -10.74 -8.67
CA LEU A 57 9.24 -10.49 -7.24
C LEU A 57 9.40 -9.00 -6.90
N SER A 58 10.42 -8.34 -7.44
CA SER A 58 10.63 -6.90 -7.25
C SER A 58 9.50 -6.06 -7.86
N GLN A 59 8.98 -6.45 -9.03
CA GLN A 59 7.83 -5.78 -9.66
C GLN A 59 6.57 -5.91 -8.79
N ILE A 60 6.27 -7.11 -8.29
CA ILE A 60 5.13 -7.33 -7.39
C ILE A 60 5.31 -6.52 -6.10
N LEU A 61 6.50 -6.54 -5.50
CA LEU A 61 6.77 -5.74 -4.29
C LEU A 61 6.74 -4.23 -4.55
N SER A 62 6.83 -3.76 -5.80
CA SER A 62 6.80 -2.34 -6.16
C SER A 62 5.39 -1.76 -6.33
N ILE A 63 4.34 -2.60 -6.34
CA ILE A 63 2.95 -2.15 -6.55
C ILE A 63 2.44 -1.20 -5.44
N GLY A 64 3.02 -1.27 -4.24
CA GLY A 64 2.55 -0.53 -3.09
C GLY A 64 3.61 -0.33 -2.01
N ALA A 65 3.28 0.54 -1.05
CA ALA A 65 4.11 0.76 0.12
C ALA A 65 4.11 -0.45 1.07
N ASN A 66 2.93 -1.06 1.25
CA ASN A 66 2.68 -2.23 2.07
C ASN A 66 2.17 -3.36 1.18
N VAL A 67 2.86 -4.51 1.14
CA VAL A 67 2.55 -5.61 0.22
C VAL A 67 2.78 -6.95 0.93
N ILE A 68 1.91 -7.92 0.68
CA ILE A 68 2.12 -9.31 1.07
C ILE A 68 2.17 -10.15 -0.21
N VAL A 69 3.23 -10.93 -0.38
CA VAL A 69 3.36 -11.91 -1.47
C VAL A 69 3.38 -13.29 -0.84
N ALA A 70 2.42 -14.15 -1.14
CA ALA A 70 2.30 -15.48 -0.54
C ALA A 70 2.01 -16.55 -1.61
N GLY A 71 2.55 -17.75 -1.40
CA GLY A 71 2.32 -18.91 -2.27
C GLY A 71 3.50 -19.87 -2.28
N ASP A 72 3.51 -20.80 -3.23
CA ASP A 72 4.59 -21.76 -3.43
C ASP A 72 5.79 -21.11 -4.13
N PHE A 73 6.86 -20.87 -3.37
CA PHE A 73 8.11 -20.31 -3.94
C PHE A 73 9.02 -21.37 -4.54
N ASN A 74 8.75 -22.67 -4.32
CA ASN A 74 9.65 -23.79 -4.61
C ASN A 74 11.10 -23.52 -4.15
N ALA A 75 11.26 -22.79 -3.04
CA ALA A 75 12.52 -22.28 -2.53
C ALA A 75 12.87 -22.96 -1.20
N ARG A 76 13.94 -23.76 -1.19
CA ARG A 76 14.42 -24.48 0.00
C ARG A 76 15.66 -23.81 0.55
N HIS A 77 15.62 -23.43 1.82
CA HIS A 77 16.79 -22.90 2.54
C HIS A 77 16.76 -23.35 4.00
N SER A 78 17.93 -23.54 4.60
CA SER A 78 18.08 -24.03 5.99
C SER A 78 17.47 -23.12 7.06
N GLN A 79 17.02 -21.92 6.70
CA GLN A 79 16.37 -20.97 7.61
C GLN A 79 14.87 -21.26 7.81
N TRP A 80 14.23 -21.99 6.89
CA TRP A 80 12.80 -22.28 6.95
C TRP A 80 12.43 -23.71 6.54
N ASN A 81 13.36 -24.45 5.95
CA ASN A 81 13.15 -25.81 5.49
C ASN A 81 14.27 -26.72 5.99
N VAL A 82 13.91 -27.92 6.44
CA VAL A 82 14.87 -28.96 6.84
C VAL A 82 15.47 -29.64 5.60
N GLY A 83 16.80 -29.83 5.60
CA GLY A 83 17.53 -30.52 4.54
C GLY A 83 18.24 -29.59 3.55
N ASN A 84 18.45 -30.08 2.32
CA ASN A 84 19.28 -29.41 1.33
C ASN A 84 18.61 -28.15 0.77
N GLN A 85 19.34 -27.03 0.81
CA GLN A 85 18.95 -25.80 0.15
C GLN A 85 19.11 -25.88 -1.37
N ASN A 86 18.18 -25.27 -2.11
CA ASN A 86 18.24 -25.15 -3.57
C ASN A 86 18.61 -23.72 -4.01
N GLU A 87 18.82 -23.52 -5.31
CA GLU A 87 19.24 -22.22 -5.83
C GLU A 87 18.21 -21.12 -5.61
N SER A 88 16.91 -21.42 -5.82
CA SER A 88 15.81 -20.50 -5.50
C SER A 88 15.83 -20.06 -4.03
N GLY A 89 16.11 -20.97 -3.09
CA GLY A 89 16.22 -20.65 -1.68
C GLY A 89 17.41 -19.75 -1.34
N ARG A 90 18.58 -19.97 -1.97
CA ARG A 90 19.75 -19.09 -1.79
C ARG A 90 19.48 -17.69 -2.34
N ILE A 91 18.87 -17.61 -3.53
CA ILE A 91 18.49 -16.36 -4.18
C ILE A 91 17.48 -15.59 -3.33
N LEU A 92 16.41 -16.26 -2.87
CA LEU A 92 15.38 -15.66 -2.03
C LEU A 92 15.96 -15.17 -0.69
N HIS A 93 16.74 -16.01 -0.01
CA HIS A 93 17.36 -15.64 1.26
C HIS A 93 18.27 -14.41 1.11
N ARG A 94 19.12 -14.36 0.06
CA ARG A 94 19.97 -13.19 -0.22
C ARG A 94 19.15 -11.94 -0.53
N PHE A 95 18.07 -12.09 -1.30
CA PHE A 95 17.19 -10.99 -1.66
C PHE A 95 16.54 -10.34 -0.43
N ILE A 96 16.01 -11.16 0.49
CA ILE A 96 15.38 -10.68 1.72
C ILE A 96 16.41 -10.13 2.71
N LYS A 97 17.52 -10.85 2.95
CA LYS A 97 18.54 -10.47 3.94
C LYS A 97 19.12 -9.07 3.72
N ASN A 98 19.13 -8.59 2.48
CA ASN A 98 19.67 -7.29 2.12
C ASN A 98 18.63 -6.15 2.16
N ARG A 99 17.40 -6.39 2.64
CA ARG A 99 16.27 -5.46 2.58
C ARG A 99 15.53 -5.40 3.91
N ILE A 100 15.69 -4.28 4.62
CA ILE A 100 15.12 -4.09 5.96
C ILE A 100 13.59 -3.97 5.96
N GLU A 101 13.01 -3.55 4.83
CA GLU A 101 11.57 -3.42 4.65
C GLU A 101 10.86 -4.77 4.45
N LEU A 102 11.63 -5.85 4.25
CA LEU A 102 11.09 -7.18 3.94
C LEU A 102 11.24 -8.14 5.11
N LYS A 103 10.19 -8.91 5.36
CA LYS A 103 10.18 -10.02 6.32
C LYS A 103 9.69 -11.28 5.62
N LEU A 104 10.48 -12.35 5.68
CA LEU A 104 10.04 -13.67 5.22
C LEU A 104 9.29 -14.37 6.37
N ILE A 105 8.12 -14.89 6.05
CA ILE A 105 7.25 -15.65 6.93
C ILE A 105 7.19 -17.07 6.40
N ALA A 106 7.55 -18.03 7.24
CA ALA A 106 7.53 -19.44 6.92
C ALA A 106 6.94 -20.21 8.11
N PRO A 107 6.08 -21.20 7.85
CA PRO A 107 5.69 -22.14 8.90
C PRO A 107 6.90 -22.91 9.43
N ASN A 108 6.86 -23.27 10.72
CA ASN A 108 7.85 -24.13 11.35
C ASN A 108 7.64 -25.62 11.07
N VAL A 109 6.53 -25.97 10.41
CA VAL A 109 6.19 -27.33 9.98
C VAL A 109 6.14 -27.41 8.45
N PRO A 110 6.28 -28.61 7.85
CA PRO A 110 6.23 -28.77 6.41
C PRO A 110 4.90 -28.33 5.80
N THR A 111 4.96 -27.78 4.58
CA THR A 111 3.79 -27.36 3.79
C THR A 111 3.55 -28.24 2.56
N LYS A 112 4.49 -29.14 2.24
CA LYS A 112 4.40 -30.11 1.16
C LYS A 112 4.96 -31.46 1.60
N VAL A 113 4.35 -32.54 1.11
CA VAL A 113 4.83 -33.92 1.25
C VAL A 113 4.94 -34.61 -0.10
N ASP A 114 6.11 -35.14 -0.44
CA ASP A 114 6.27 -36.12 -1.51
C ASP A 114 5.98 -37.50 -0.93
N PHE A 115 4.75 -38.00 -1.09
CA PHE A 115 4.31 -39.28 -0.52
C PHE A 115 5.12 -40.49 -1.01
N TYR A 116 5.68 -40.43 -2.22
CA TYR A 116 6.46 -41.52 -2.78
C TYR A 116 7.88 -41.57 -2.18
N LYS A 117 8.47 -40.40 -1.94
CA LYS A 117 9.84 -40.29 -1.39
C LYS A 117 9.88 -40.13 0.13
N ASN A 118 8.71 -39.96 0.75
CA ASN A 118 8.56 -39.60 2.16
C ASN A 118 9.39 -38.34 2.53
N VAL A 119 9.37 -37.35 1.64
CA VAL A 119 10.12 -36.09 1.81
C VAL A 119 9.15 -34.97 2.15
N TYR A 120 9.45 -34.26 3.22
CA TYR A 120 8.69 -33.11 3.69
C TYR A 120 9.43 -31.83 3.36
N SER A 121 8.71 -30.79 2.95
CA SER A 121 9.31 -29.50 2.65
C SER A 121 8.39 -28.33 3.00
N THR A 122 8.99 -27.21 3.39
CA THR A 122 8.32 -25.93 3.63
C THR A 122 8.59 -25.03 2.42
N LEU A 123 7.64 -24.98 1.49
CA LEU A 123 7.77 -24.28 0.20
C LEU A 123 6.75 -23.15 0.03
N ASP A 124 5.64 -23.24 0.77
CA ASP A 124 4.60 -22.22 0.84
C ASP A 124 5.01 -21.18 1.87
N LEU A 125 5.41 -20.01 1.36
CA LEU A 125 6.00 -18.92 2.14
C LEU A 125 5.21 -17.64 1.92
N ALA A 126 5.41 -16.65 2.80
CA ALA A 126 4.99 -15.29 2.54
C ALA A 126 6.13 -14.28 2.74
N ILE A 127 6.09 -13.19 1.97
CA ILE A 127 6.98 -12.06 2.08
C ILE A 127 6.14 -10.84 2.43
N PHE A 128 6.41 -10.26 3.58
CA PHE A 128 5.79 -9.03 4.04
C PHE A 128 6.71 -7.86 3.71
N LYS A 129 6.17 -6.84 3.05
CA LYS A 129 6.81 -5.54 2.86
C LYS A 129 6.11 -4.50 3.72
N ASN A 130 6.82 -3.91 4.68
CA ASN A 130 6.31 -2.88 5.59
C ASN A 130 4.97 -3.23 6.27
N ILE A 131 4.78 -4.50 6.65
CA ILE A 131 3.58 -4.92 7.39
C ILE A 131 3.85 -4.79 8.88
N PRO A 132 3.18 -3.85 9.60
CA PRO A 132 3.48 -3.56 11.00
C PRO A 132 2.69 -4.43 11.99
N PHE A 133 1.90 -5.38 11.49
CA PHE A 133 1.01 -6.20 12.30
C PHE A 133 1.75 -7.42 12.87
N ASN A 134 1.38 -7.82 14.09
CA ASN A 134 1.70 -9.16 14.55
C ASN A 134 0.97 -10.17 13.68
N TYR A 135 1.48 -11.40 13.64
CA TYR A 135 0.85 -12.45 12.86
C TYR A 135 0.96 -13.80 13.57
N ASN A 136 -0.01 -14.65 13.30
CA ASN A 136 0.06 -16.07 13.55
C ASN A 136 0.13 -16.81 12.20
N ILE A 137 0.86 -17.92 12.16
CA ILE A 137 0.96 -18.78 10.99
C ILE A 137 0.69 -20.22 11.38
N ASN A 138 -0.26 -20.84 10.70
CA ASN A 138 -0.69 -22.21 10.96
C ASN A 138 -0.73 -23.00 9.65
N VAL A 139 -0.43 -24.30 9.73
CA VAL A 139 -0.56 -25.23 8.61
C VAL A 139 -1.68 -26.19 8.94
N LEU A 140 -2.62 -26.33 8.02
CA LEU A 140 -3.75 -27.23 8.18
C LEU A 140 -3.42 -28.58 7.53
N ASN A 141 -3.66 -29.67 8.26
CA ASN A 141 -3.62 -31.02 7.70
C ASN A 141 -5.00 -31.38 7.13
N GLU A 142 -5.48 -30.54 6.23
CA GLU A 142 -6.77 -30.67 5.57
C GLU A 142 -6.52 -30.84 4.06
N LEU A 143 -7.45 -31.50 3.37
CA LEU A 143 -7.39 -31.86 1.94
C LEU A 143 -6.55 -33.11 1.61
N SER A 144 -6.73 -33.62 0.40
CA SER A 144 -6.03 -34.79 -0.16
C SER A 144 -4.86 -34.41 -1.08
N SER A 145 -4.38 -33.17 -1.01
CA SER A 145 -3.29 -32.66 -1.84
C SER A 145 -1.94 -33.05 -1.25
N ASP A 146 -0.88 -32.99 -2.06
CA ASP A 146 0.50 -33.08 -1.58
C ASP A 146 0.98 -31.76 -0.92
N HIS A 147 0.18 -30.69 -1.01
CA HIS A 147 0.36 -29.44 -0.27
C HIS A 147 -0.66 -29.28 0.87
N PHE A 148 -0.17 -28.82 2.02
CA PHE A 148 -0.94 -28.46 3.20
C PHE A 148 -1.28 -26.97 3.17
N PRO A 149 -2.56 -26.57 3.31
CA PRO A 149 -2.95 -25.17 3.36
C PRO A 149 -2.22 -24.41 4.47
N VAL A 150 -1.72 -23.22 4.14
CA VAL A 150 -1.09 -22.30 5.09
C VAL A 150 -2.03 -21.12 5.35
N ILE A 151 -2.35 -20.90 6.62
CA ILE A 151 -3.13 -19.76 7.09
C ILE A 151 -2.20 -18.77 7.76
N ILE A 152 -2.31 -17.50 7.35
CA ILE A 152 -1.62 -16.38 7.98
C ILE A 152 -2.69 -15.42 8.50
N GLU A 153 -2.75 -15.28 9.81
CA GLU A 153 -3.66 -14.36 10.49
C GLU A 153 -2.88 -13.12 10.89
N LEU A 154 -3.35 -11.95 10.47
CA LEU A 154 -2.77 -10.68 10.88
C LEU A 154 -3.58 -10.16 12.06
N ASP A 155 -2.88 -9.84 13.16
CA ASP A 155 -3.45 -9.09 14.26
C ASP A 155 -3.55 -7.62 13.85
N THR A 156 -4.57 -7.35 13.05
CA THR A 156 -5.04 -6.00 12.82
C THR A 156 -5.95 -5.69 13.99
N ASP A 157 -5.44 -5.04 15.03
CA ASP A 157 -6.31 -4.47 16.05
C ASP A 157 -7.18 -3.39 15.39
N ILE A 158 -8.32 -3.83 14.83
CA ILE A 158 -9.24 -3.04 13.99
C ILE A 158 -9.95 -1.98 14.83
N SER A 159 -9.80 -2.02 16.16
CA SER A 159 -10.35 -1.02 17.09
C SER A 159 -10.02 0.42 16.71
N ASN A 160 -8.90 0.66 16.00
CA ASN A 160 -8.49 1.99 15.52
C ASN A 160 -8.53 2.16 13.98
N LEU A 161 -8.92 1.14 13.23
CA LEU A 161 -9.16 1.28 11.79
C LEU A 161 -10.56 1.86 11.59
N LYS A 162 -10.64 3.09 11.10
CA LYS A 162 -11.82 3.53 10.35
C LYS A 162 -11.90 2.66 9.10
N LEU A 163 -12.51 1.47 9.22
CA LEU A 163 -12.95 0.71 8.06
C LEU A 163 -13.69 1.69 7.15
N PRO A 164 -13.42 1.71 5.82
CA PRO A 164 -14.23 2.50 4.91
C PRO A 164 -15.68 2.13 5.20
N GLN A 165 -16.44 3.13 5.66
CA GLN A 165 -17.82 2.96 6.07
C GLN A 165 -18.51 2.21 4.93
N GLN A 166 -19.05 1.02 5.18
CA GLN A 166 -19.74 0.30 4.13
C GLN A 166 -20.89 1.19 3.67
N LEU A 167 -20.78 1.68 2.43
CA LEU A 167 -21.79 2.54 1.84
C LEU A 167 -22.83 1.64 1.16
N LEU A 168 -24.09 1.85 1.51
CA LEU A 168 -25.21 1.31 0.77
C LEU A 168 -25.64 2.36 -0.26
N THR A 169 -25.44 2.05 -1.54
CA THR A 169 -25.82 2.92 -2.65
C THR A 169 -27.25 2.61 -3.10
N ASN A 170 -28.12 3.63 -3.12
CA ASN A 170 -29.40 3.54 -3.82
C ASN A 170 -29.14 3.74 -5.33
N TRP A 171 -29.21 2.64 -6.09
CA TRP A 171 -28.95 2.65 -7.52
C TRP A 171 -30.03 3.38 -8.34
N GLU A 172 -31.25 3.52 -7.83
CA GLU A 172 -32.29 4.31 -8.50
C GLU A 172 -31.98 5.81 -8.37
N ASP A 173 -31.66 6.27 -7.16
CA ASP A 173 -31.24 7.66 -6.91
C ASP A 173 -29.95 8.00 -7.68
N PHE A 174 -28.99 7.07 -7.75
CA PHE A 174 -27.77 7.25 -8.53
C PHE A 174 -28.06 7.53 -10.01
N ARG A 175 -28.94 6.73 -10.62
CA ARG A 175 -29.34 6.91 -12.03
C ARG A 175 -30.10 8.22 -12.22
N TYR A 176 -31.00 8.55 -11.31
CA TYR A 176 -31.74 9.81 -11.33
C TYR A 176 -30.80 11.02 -11.28
N LEU A 177 -29.81 11.01 -10.39
CA LEU A 177 -28.82 12.09 -10.25
C LEU A 177 -27.95 12.25 -11.49
N LEU A 178 -27.56 11.15 -12.15
CA LEU A 178 -26.82 11.20 -13.41
C LEU A 178 -27.66 11.74 -14.57
N GLN A 179 -28.96 11.46 -14.59
CA GLN A 179 -29.86 11.91 -15.67
C GLN A 179 -30.27 13.37 -15.52
N THR A 180 -30.32 13.89 -14.29
CA THR A 180 -30.84 15.23 -14.00
C THR A 180 -29.75 16.30 -13.90
N LYS A 181 -28.48 15.91 -13.79
CA LYS A 181 -27.35 16.84 -13.76
C LYS A 181 -26.67 16.90 -15.14
N PRO A 182 -26.88 17.97 -15.93
CA PRO A 182 -26.26 18.09 -17.24
C PRO A 182 -24.74 18.24 -17.08
N LEU A 183 -24.00 17.48 -17.88
CA LEU A 183 -22.56 17.67 -18.01
C LEU A 183 -22.29 19.02 -18.70
N PRO A 184 -21.13 19.66 -18.41
CA PRO A 184 -20.69 20.82 -19.17
C PRO A 184 -20.65 20.52 -20.68
N PRO A 185 -20.89 21.52 -21.54
CA PRO A 185 -20.83 21.34 -22.99
C PRO A 185 -19.48 20.73 -23.42
N LEU A 186 -19.55 19.65 -24.20
CA LEU A 186 -18.36 19.00 -24.72
C LEU A 186 -17.78 19.84 -25.86
N ASN A 187 -16.67 20.54 -25.61
CA ASN A 187 -15.95 21.26 -26.64
C ASN A 187 -14.54 20.70 -26.76
N LEU A 188 -14.29 19.89 -27.79
CA LEU A 188 -13.02 19.18 -28.00
C LEU A 188 -12.16 19.91 -29.03
N SER A 189 -11.71 21.12 -28.70
CA SER A 189 -10.90 21.94 -29.60
C SER A 189 -9.40 21.61 -29.51
N ASN A 190 -8.95 21.07 -28.39
CA ASN A 190 -7.56 20.65 -28.17
C ASN A 190 -7.46 19.40 -27.24
N PRO A 191 -6.31 18.73 -27.17
CA PRO A 191 -6.14 17.52 -26.36
C PRO A 191 -6.43 17.70 -24.85
N ALA A 192 -6.17 18.89 -24.28
CA ALA A 192 -6.45 19.16 -22.87
C ALA A 192 -7.96 19.28 -22.59
N ASP A 193 -8.77 19.55 -23.62
CA ASP A 193 -10.22 19.56 -23.51
C ASP A 193 -10.77 18.14 -23.33
N ALA A 194 -10.10 17.12 -23.88
CA ALA A 194 -10.47 15.72 -23.70
C ALA A 194 -10.24 15.27 -22.25
N ASP A 195 -9.09 15.63 -21.67
CA ASP A 195 -8.79 15.36 -20.25
C ASP A 195 -9.77 16.10 -19.33
N SER A 196 -10.12 17.34 -19.68
CA SER A 196 -11.10 18.15 -18.94
C SER A 196 -12.51 17.55 -19.01
N ALA A 197 -12.92 17.07 -20.18
CA ALA A 197 -14.19 16.37 -20.37
C ALA A 197 -14.23 15.06 -19.56
N LEU A 198 -13.14 14.30 -19.55
CA LEU A 198 -13.03 13.09 -18.75
C LEU A 198 -13.13 13.39 -17.24
N SER A 199 -12.44 14.43 -16.77
CA SER A 199 -12.54 14.88 -15.38
C SER A 199 -13.98 15.23 -15.00
N ASN A 200 -14.68 15.97 -15.86
CA ASN A 200 -16.08 16.36 -15.62
C ASN A 200 -17.01 15.14 -15.50
N VAL A 201 -16.83 14.12 -16.36
CA VAL A 201 -17.61 12.87 -16.28
C VAL A 201 -17.32 12.12 -14.98
N VAL A 202 -16.04 11.99 -14.63
CA VAL A 202 -15.62 11.30 -13.41
C VAL A 202 -16.16 12.02 -12.17
N GLU A 203 -16.09 13.34 -12.13
CA GLU A 203 -16.62 14.15 -11.04
C GLU A 203 -18.13 13.99 -10.88
N ALA A 204 -18.89 14.02 -12.00
CA ALA A 204 -20.32 13.81 -11.99
C ALA A 204 -20.70 12.41 -11.48
N MET A 205 -19.99 11.37 -11.91
CA MET A 205 -20.20 10.00 -11.41
C MET A 205 -19.88 9.87 -9.92
N GLN A 206 -18.77 10.44 -9.48
CA GLN A 206 -18.39 10.40 -8.06
C GLN A 206 -19.36 11.18 -7.18
N GLU A 207 -19.87 12.32 -7.65
CA GLU A 207 -20.86 13.11 -6.92
C GLU A 207 -22.20 12.41 -6.83
N ALA A 208 -22.69 11.85 -7.94
CA ALA A 208 -23.91 11.05 -7.94
C ALA A 208 -23.79 9.86 -6.98
N LEU A 209 -22.64 9.18 -6.98
CA LEU A 209 -22.36 8.06 -6.08
C LEU A 209 -22.35 8.49 -4.62
N ARG A 210 -21.71 9.63 -4.29
CA ARG A 210 -21.69 10.16 -2.92
C ARG A 210 -23.11 10.51 -2.43
N ASN A 211 -23.92 11.14 -3.26
CA ASN A 211 -25.25 11.63 -2.89
C ASN A 211 -26.30 10.51 -2.83
N SER A 212 -26.11 9.42 -3.55
CA SER A 212 -26.98 8.24 -3.50
C SER A 212 -26.53 7.18 -2.49
N SER A 213 -25.40 7.40 -1.82
CA SER A 213 -24.84 6.45 -0.86
C SER A 213 -25.06 6.89 0.57
N LYS A 214 -25.45 5.95 1.43
CA LYS A 214 -25.59 6.18 2.87
C LYS A 214 -24.75 5.18 3.66
N PRO A 215 -24.30 5.53 4.88
CA PRO A 215 -23.69 4.56 5.77
C PRO A 215 -24.63 3.39 6.02
N LYS A 216 -24.12 2.16 5.85
CA LYS A 216 -24.78 0.97 6.36
C LYS A 216 -24.59 0.95 7.87
N PHE A 217 -25.60 1.38 8.62
CA PHE A 217 -25.63 1.20 10.07
C PHE A 217 -25.91 -0.29 10.35
N LEU A 218 -25.07 -0.91 11.18
CA LEU A 218 -25.28 -2.24 11.74
C LEU A 218 -26.30 -2.17 12.88
#